data_AF-A0A419YQL2-F1
#
_entry.id   AF-A0A419YQL2-F1
#
_cell.length_a   1.000
_cell.length_b   1.000
_cell.length_c   1.000
_cell.angle_alpha   90.00
_cell.angle_beta   90.00
_cell.angle_gamma   90.00
#
_symmetry.space_group_name_H-M   'P 1'
#
loop_
_entity.id
_entity.type
_entity.pdbx_description
1 polymer ?
#
loop_
_entity_poly.entity_id
_entity_poly.type
_entity_poly.pdbx_seq_one_letter_code
_entity_poly.pdbx_strand_id
1 'polypeptide(L)'
;MTTPKPKTSQTMKPATAAKKLGIYLAATPAEFQAGVVSREELNAMQAEPPQWLAELRRNGPHPRQVVAARLGISVTGLGRAGITEALTTEQIDALRDENPLWLQHERANQVDVRKEAQRIKESAEKAEKAAKSGAKPAAKTAKK
;
A
#
# COMPACT_ATOMS: atom_id res chain seq x y z
N MET A 1 21.39 10.06 36.78
CA MET A 1 20.47 10.78 35.88
C MET A 1 20.92 10.47 34.46
N THR A 2 20.23 9.55 33.77
CA THR A 2 20.60 9.19 32.40
C THR A 2 20.07 10.26 31.46
N THR A 3 20.97 11.09 30.93
CA THR A 3 20.67 12.10 29.92
C THR A 3 20.03 11.42 28.70
N PRO A 4 18.83 11.83 28.24
CA PRO A 4 18.25 11.23 27.04
C PRO A 4 19.14 11.55 25.84
N LYS A 5 19.55 10.50 25.12
CA LYS A 5 20.34 10.62 23.89
C LYS A 5 19.60 11.51 22.89
N PRO A 6 20.24 12.51 22.26
CA PRO A 6 19.58 13.37 21.29
C PRO A 6 18.99 12.51 20.17
N LYS A 7 17.69 12.69 19.90
CA LYS A 7 17.01 12.00 18.80
C LYS A 7 17.66 12.48 17.51
N THR A 8 18.40 11.60 16.83
CA THR A 8 18.85 11.87 15.47
C THR A 8 17.61 12.00 14.59
N SER A 9 17.44 13.17 13.96
CA SER A 9 16.37 13.40 13.00
C SER A 9 16.61 12.46 11.81
N GLN A 10 15.79 11.40 11.72
CA GLN A 10 15.86 10.50 10.59
C GLN A 10 15.28 11.21 9.37
N THR A 11 16.15 11.57 8.44
CA THR A 11 15.79 12.17 7.15
C THR A 11 15.67 11.08 6.09
N MET A 12 14.85 11.35 5.07
CA MET A 12 14.69 10.47 3.91
C MET A 12 14.69 11.27 2.62
N LYS A 13 15.08 10.58 1.53
CA LYS A 13 15.04 11.14 0.18
C LYS A 13 13.59 11.51 -0.21
N PRO A 14 13.37 12.58 -0.99
CA PRO A 14 12.05 12.97 -1.49
C PRO A 14 11.29 11.85 -2.17
N ALA A 15 11.96 11.00 -2.94
CA ALA A 15 11.34 9.84 -3.56
C ALA A 15 10.70 8.88 -2.54
N THR A 16 11.37 8.66 -1.41
CA THR A 16 10.85 7.83 -0.31
C THR A 16 9.69 8.53 0.40
N ALA A 17 9.81 9.84 0.62
CA ALA A 17 8.74 10.65 1.22
C ALA A 17 7.48 10.66 0.34
N ALA A 18 7.62 10.94 -0.96
CA ALA A 18 6.54 10.90 -1.94
C ALA A 18 5.85 9.52 -1.97
N LYS A 19 6.63 8.43 -1.95
CA LYS A 19 6.09 7.06 -1.88
C LYS A 19 5.27 6.83 -0.61
N LYS A 20 5.72 7.35 0.54
CA LYS A 20 4.98 7.26 1.82
C LYS A 20 3.74 8.17 1.85
N LEU A 21 3.77 9.30 1.15
CA LEU A 21 2.65 10.23 1.02
C LEU A 21 1.62 9.78 -0.03
N GLY A 22 1.98 8.82 -0.89
CA GLY A 22 1.12 8.30 -1.95
C GLY A 22 1.02 9.22 -3.16
N ILE A 23 2.05 10.01 -3.45
CA ILE A 23 2.04 11.03 -4.52
C ILE A 23 3.11 10.77 -5.57
N TYR A 24 2.92 11.35 -6.75
CA TYR A 24 3.88 11.30 -7.84
C TYR A 24 4.94 12.39 -7.68
N LEU A 25 6.20 12.00 -7.47
CA LEU A 25 7.29 12.94 -7.13
C LEU A 25 7.49 14.05 -8.17
N ALA A 26 7.43 13.72 -9.46
CA ALA A 26 7.72 14.71 -10.50
C ALA A 26 6.64 15.81 -10.61
N ALA A 27 5.47 15.61 -9.99
CA ALA A 27 4.42 16.63 -9.89
C ALA A 27 4.48 17.45 -8.60
N THR A 28 5.46 17.20 -7.71
CA THR A 28 5.63 17.97 -6.47
C THR A 28 6.42 19.27 -6.71
N PRO A 29 6.31 20.28 -5.83
CA PRO A 29 7.10 21.51 -5.93
C PRO A 29 8.61 21.26 -5.91
N ALA A 30 9.39 22.13 -6.55
CA ALA A 30 10.84 21.98 -6.69
C ALA A 30 11.56 21.92 -5.34
N GLU A 31 11.06 22.65 -4.34
CA GLU A 31 11.56 22.66 -2.97
C GLU A 31 11.45 21.27 -2.32
N PHE A 32 10.35 20.57 -2.59
CA PHE A 32 10.15 19.20 -2.11
C PHE A 32 11.05 18.21 -2.87
N GLN A 33 11.24 18.40 -4.17
CA GLN A 33 12.06 17.51 -5.00
C GLN A 33 13.56 17.61 -4.69
N ALA A 34 14.06 18.80 -4.40
CA ALA A 34 15.47 19.06 -4.13
C ALA A 34 15.87 18.86 -2.65
N GLY A 35 14.91 18.95 -1.73
CA GLY A 35 15.15 18.90 -0.30
C GLY A 35 15.39 17.50 0.27
N VAL A 36 15.62 17.42 1.58
CA VAL A 36 15.48 16.18 2.37
C VAL A 36 14.26 16.32 3.26
N VAL A 37 13.52 15.24 3.46
CA VAL A 37 12.31 15.26 4.29
C VAL A 37 12.58 14.50 5.58
N SER A 38 12.46 15.17 6.71
CA SER A 38 12.52 14.53 8.02
C SER A 38 11.26 13.72 8.31
N ARG A 39 11.37 12.75 9.22
CA ARG A 39 10.20 12.00 9.70
C ARG A 39 9.14 12.93 10.32
N GLU A 40 9.56 13.99 10.99
CA GLU A 40 8.66 14.97 11.63
C GLU A 40 7.90 15.78 10.58
N GLU A 41 8.59 16.32 9.57
CA GLU A 41 7.93 17.03 8.45
C GLU A 41 6.97 16.13 7.69
N LEU A 42 7.34 14.87 7.43
CA LEU A 42 6.45 13.91 6.78
C LEU A 42 5.17 13.70 7.60
N ASN A 43 5.31 13.55 8.92
CA ASN A 43 4.16 13.37 9.81
C ASN A 43 3.30 14.65 9.87
N ALA A 44 3.92 15.84 9.91
CA ALA A 44 3.23 17.11 9.86
C ALA A 44 2.41 17.25 8.56
N MET A 45 3.01 16.96 7.41
CA MET A 45 2.31 16.95 6.11
C MET A 45 1.20 15.88 6.03
N GLN A 46 1.29 14.81 6.82
CA GLN A 46 0.22 13.81 6.90
C GLN A 46 -0.95 14.28 7.77
N ALA A 47 -0.65 14.97 8.88
CA ALA A 47 -1.65 15.50 9.81
C ALA A 47 -2.34 16.74 9.23
N GLU A 48 -1.57 17.67 8.71
CA GLU A 48 -2.01 18.95 8.13
C GLU A 48 -1.45 19.06 6.71
N PRO A 49 -2.12 18.44 5.72
CA PRO A 49 -1.63 18.42 4.36
C PRO A 49 -1.66 19.83 3.75
N PRO A 50 -0.52 20.34 3.23
CA PRO A 50 -0.52 21.60 2.51
C PRO A 50 -1.37 21.53 1.24
N GLN A 51 -1.82 22.68 0.74
CA GLN A 51 -2.77 22.75 -0.38
C GLN A 51 -2.29 21.99 -1.61
N TRP A 52 -1.03 22.12 -2.00
CA TRP A 52 -0.46 21.40 -3.15
C TRP A 52 -0.52 19.87 -2.96
N LEU A 53 -0.35 19.37 -1.72
CA LEU A 53 -0.43 17.95 -1.42
C LEU A 53 -1.86 17.44 -1.47
N ALA A 54 -2.80 18.22 -0.95
CA ALA A 54 -4.22 17.92 -1.03
C ALA A 54 -4.69 17.87 -2.50
N GLU A 55 -4.26 18.83 -3.31
CA GLU A 55 -4.57 18.92 -4.74
C GLU A 55 -4.04 17.71 -5.51
N LEU A 56 -2.77 17.34 -5.32
CA LEU A 56 -2.18 16.15 -5.94
C LEU A 56 -2.91 14.86 -5.55
N ARG A 57 -3.35 14.73 -4.29
CA ARG A 57 -4.12 13.56 -3.84
C ARG A 57 -5.52 13.52 -4.44
N ARG A 58 -6.12 14.68 -4.71
CA ARG A 58 -7.47 14.78 -5.28
C ARG A 58 -7.47 14.52 -6.78
N ASN A 59 -6.59 15.20 -7.51
CA ASN A 59 -6.63 15.30 -8.98
C ASN A 59 -5.52 14.51 -9.67
N GLY A 60 -4.43 14.20 -8.96
CA GLY A 60 -3.26 13.53 -9.51
C GLY A 60 -2.28 14.51 -10.15
N PRO A 61 -1.29 14.02 -10.91
CA PRO A 61 -1.11 12.62 -11.34
C PRO A 61 -0.82 11.65 -10.18
N HIS A 62 -1.50 10.50 -10.20
CA HIS A 62 -1.43 9.47 -9.17
C HIS A 62 -0.33 8.45 -9.48
N PRO A 63 0.49 8.02 -8.50
CA PRO A 63 1.45 6.96 -8.73
C PRO A 63 0.73 5.63 -8.99
N ARG A 64 1.40 4.72 -9.71
CA ARG A 64 0.85 3.40 -10.12
C ARG A 64 0.15 2.62 -9.01
N GLN A 65 0.66 2.73 -7.78
CA GLN A 65 0.07 2.08 -6.60
C GLN A 65 -1.36 2.60 -6.31
N VAL A 66 -1.54 3.92 -6.39
CA VAL A 66 -2.82 4.58 -6.18
C VAL A 66 -3.75 4.35 -7.36
N VAL A 67 -3.22 4.38 -8.60
CA VAL A 67 -3.98 4.05 -9.81
C VAL A 67 -4.56 2.64 -9.73
N ALA A 68 -3.73 1.63 -9.43
CA ALA A 68 -4.16 0.24 -9.30
C ALA A 68 -5.20 0.07 -8.18
N ALA A 69 -5.00 0.75 -7.03
CA ALA A 69 -5.96 0.73 -5.93
C ALA A 69 -7.32 1.33 -6.33
N ARG A 70 -7.32 2.48 -7.02
CA ARG A 70 -8.56 3.13 -7.51
C ARG A 70 -9.28 2.30 -8.57
N LEU A 71 -8.55 1.60 -9.42
CA LEU A 71 -9.12 0.69 -10.42
C LEU A 71 -9.54 -0.67 -9.86
N GLY A 72 -9.14 -1.01 -8.62
CA GLY A 72 -9.48 -2.28 -7.98
C GLY A 72 -8.68 -3.47 -8.51
N ILE A 73 -7.46 -3.24 -9.00
CA ILE A 73 -6.58 -4.26 -9.57
C ILE A 73 -5.21 -4.28 -8.87
N SER A 74 -4.35 -5.22 -9.24
CA SER A 74 -2.95 -5.24 -8.80
C SER A 74 -2.08 -4.31 -9.67
N VAL A 75 -0.96 -3.84 -9.12
CA VAL A 75 0.02 -3.03 -9.88
C VAL A 75 0.63 -3.83 -11.03
N THR A 76 0.78 -5.14 -10.85
CA THR A 76 1.22 -6.06 -11.91
C THR A 76 0.18 -6.16 -13.02
N GLY A 77 -1.11 -6.24 -12.67
CA GLY A 77 -2.21 -6.20 -13.64
C GLY A 77 -2.25 -4.90 -14.42
N LEU A 78 -2.02 -3.76 -13.75
CA LEU A 78 -1.85 -2.46 -14.41
C LEU A 78 -0.68 -2.47 -15.40
N GLY A 79 0.45 -3.08 -15.02
CA GLY A 79 1.60 -3.25 -15.90
C GLY A 79 1.32 -4.16 -17.11
N ARG A 80 0.49 -5.21 -16.96
CA ARG A 80 0.07 -6.07 -18.07
C ARG A 80 -0.81 -5.34 -19.09
N ALA A 81 -1.57 -4.35 -18.65
CA ALA A 81 -2.33 -3.46 -19.52
C ALA A 81 -1.44 -2.41 -20.24
N GLY A 82 -0.12 -2.43 -20.03
CA GLY A 82 0.81 -1.45 -20.61
C GLY A 82 0.82 -0.09 -19.90
N ILE A 83 0.07 0.06 -18.79
CA ILE A 83 0.01 1.32 -18.05
C ILE A 83 1.17 1.36 -17.05
N THR A 84 2.25 2.06 -17.44
CA THR A 84 3.45 2.26 -16.60
C THR A 84 3.52 3.63 -15.97
N GLU A 85 2.80 4.61 -16.52
CA GLU A 85 2.86 6.00 -16.10
C GLU A 85 1.86 6.35 -15.00
N ALA A 86 2.04 7.54 -14.41
CA ALA A 86 1.08 8.11 -13.49
C ALA A 86 -0.16 8.61 -14.25
N LEU A 87 -1.35 8.40 -13.68
CA LEU A 87 -2.62 8.82 -14.29
C LEU A 87 -3.33 9.85 -13.42
N THR A 88 -4.01 10.82 -14.04
CA THR A 88 -4.89 11.77 -13.34
C THR A 88 -6.19 11.09 -12.91
N THR A 89 -6.95 11.74 -12.02
CA THR A 89 -8.28 11.24 -11.63
C THR A 89 -9.19 11.11 -12.85
N GLU A 90 -9.17 12.08 -13.76
CA GLU A 90 -9.99 12.07 -14.98
C GLU A 90 -9.67 10.87 -15.89
N GLN A 91 -8.38 10.55 -16.08
CA GLN A 91 -7.96 9.39 -16.86
C GLN A 91 -8.37 8.07 -16.20
N ILE A 92 -8.28 7.99 -14.87
CA ILE A 92 -8.73 6.81 -14.11
C ILE A 92 -10.24 6.64 -14.23
N ASP A 93 -11.00 7.72 -14.12
CA ASP A 93 -12.45 7.69 -14.23
C ASP A 93 -12.89 7.31 -15.65
N ALA A 94 -12.24 7.86 -16.69
CA ALA A 94 -12.47 7.46 -18.08
C ALA A 94 -12.23 5.95 -18.31
N LEU A 95 -11.12 5.39 -17.80
CA LEU A 95 -10.84 3.95 -17.88
C LEU A 95 -11.85 3.11 -17.10
N ARG A 96 -12.33 3.61 -15.96
CA ARG A 96 -13.35 2.94 -15.17
C ARG A 96 -14.68 2.89 -15.91
N ASP A 97 -15.04 3.96 -16.59
CA ASP A 97 -16.31 4.11 -17.28
C ASP A 97 -16.31 3.37 -18.62
N GLU A 98 -15.19 3.37 -19.35
CA GLU A 98 -14.99 2.52 -20.53
C GLU A 98 -15.03 1.02 -20.17
N ASN A 99 -14.57 0.68 -18.96
CA ASN A 99 -14.56 -0.66 -18.39
C ASN A 99 -14.09 -1.76 -19.39
N PRO A 100 -12.89 -1.62 -19.97
CA PRO A 100 -12.40 -2.53 -21.00
C PRO A 100 -12.24 -3.96 -20.49
N LEU A 101 -12.24 -4.94 -21.40
CA LEU A 101 -12.20 -6.38 -21.06
C LEU A 101 -11.00 -6.75 -20.16
N TRP A 102 -9.83 -6.16 -20.41
CA TRP A 102 -8.65 -6.42 -19.59
C TRP A 102 -8.85 -5.96 -18.14
N LEU A 103 -9.57 -4.85 -17.92
CA LEU A 103 -9.82 -4.30 -16.58
C LEU A 103 -10.82 -5.19 -15.83
N GLN A 104 -11.84 -5.69 -16.51
CA GLN A 104 -12.78 -6.66 -15.95
C GLN A 104 -12.07 -7.95 -15.51
N HIS A 105 -11.22 -8.48 -16.38
CA HIS A 105 -10.44 -9.67 -16.10
C HIS A 105 -9.48 -9.49 -14.91
N GLU A 106 -8.73 -8.38 -14.87
CA GLU A 106 -7.82 -8.10 -13.75
C GLU A 106 -8.56 -7.85 -12.43
N ARG A 107 -9.77 -7.26 -12.45
CA ARG A 107 -10.62 -7.13 -11.26
C ARG A 107 -11.09 -8.49 -10.73
N ALA A 108 -11.53 -9.38 -11.61
CA ALA A 108 -11.93 -10.74 -11.24
C ALA A 108 -10.76 -11.50 -10.61
N ASN A 109 -9.59 -11.46 -11.26
CA ASN A 109 -8.36 -12.06 -10.73
C ASN A 109 -7.99 -11.50 -9.35
N GLN A 110 -8.10 -10.18 -9.16
CA GLN A 110 -7.79 -9.54 -7.89
C GLN A 110 -8.74 -9.99 -6.77
N VAL A 111 -10.01 -10.21 -7.07
CA VAL A 111 -10.99 -10.74 -6.11
C VAL A 111 -10.64 -12.18 -5.71
N ASP A 112 -10.30 -13.04 -6.67
CA ASP A 112 -10.01 -14.44 -6.38
C ASP A 112 -8.70 -14.62 -5.62
N VAL A 113 -7.65 -13.85 -5.96
CA VAL A 113 -6.40 -13.82 -5.19
C VAL A 113 -6.64 -13.37 -3.74
N ARG A 114 -7.53 -12.39 -3.51
CA ARG A 114 -7.86 -11.95 -2.14
C ARG A 114 -8.58 -13.03 -1.35
N LYS A 115 -9.53 -13.75 -1.95
CA LYS A 115 -10.21 -14.88 -1.31
C LYS A 115 -9.22 -15.97 -0.93
N GLU A 116 -8.30 -16.32 -1.84
CA GLU A 116 -7.30 -17.35 -1.58
C GLU A 116 -6.33 -16.93 -0.47
N ALA A 117 -5.84 -15.69 -0.50
CA ALA A 117 -4.99 -15.15 0.56
C ALA A 117 -5.68 -15.19 1.93
N GLN A 118 -6.99 -14.92 1.99
CA GLN A 118 -7.77 -15.02 3.22
C GLN A 118 -7.87 -16.47 3.70
N ARG A 119 -8.16 -17.44 2.82
CA ARG A 119 -8.20 -18.87 3.17
C ARG A 119 -6.87 -19.37 3.74
N ILE A 120 -5.76 -18.98 3.12
CA ILE A 120 -4.41 -19.33 3.58
C ILE A 120 -4.16 -18.73 4.97
N LYS A 121 -4.51 -17.47 5.17
CA LYS A 121 -4.36 -16.78 6.46
C LYS A 121 -5.17 -17.47 7.57
N GLU A 122 -6.44 -17.76 7.32
CA GLU A 122 -7.31 -18.45 8.28
C GLU A 122 -6.78 -19.87 8.62
N SER A 123 -6.25 -20.58 7.62
CA SER A 123 -5.65 -21.90 7.82
C SER A 123 -4.38 -21.82 8.66
N ALA A 124 -3.52 -20.83 8.40
CA ALA A 124 -2.31 -20.57 9.18
C ALA A 124 -2.63 -20.19 10.63
N GLU A 125 -3.61 -19.31 10.86
CA GLU A 125 -4.05 -18.93 12.21
C GLU A 125 -4.63 -20.11 12.99
N LYS A 126 -5.40 -21.00 12.33
CA LYS A 126 -5.91 -22.23 12.94
C LYS A 126 -4.79 -23.18 13.33
N ALA A 127 -3.81 -23.37 12.44
CA ALA A 127 -2.64 -24.21 12.71
C ALA A 127 -1.78 -23.65 13.86
N GLU A 128 -1.57 -22.33 13.90
CA GLU A 128 -0.85 -21.65 14.97
C GLU A 128 -1.59 -21.79 16.32
N LYS A 129 -2.91 -21.61 16.33
CA LYS A 129 -3.74 -21.80 17.53
C LYS A 129 -3.70 -23.26 18.02
N ALA A 130 -3.77 -24.23 17.11
CA ALA A 130 -3.67 -25.65 17.45
C ALA A 130 -2.30 -25.99 18.06
N ALA A 131 -1.21 -25.48 17.48
CA ALA A 131 0.16 -25.66 18.00
C ALA A 131 0.35 -25.01 19.38
N LYS A 132 -0.21 -23.82 19.61
CA LYS A 132 -0.16 -23.12 20.91
C LYS A 132 -1.03 -23.76 21.98
N SER A 133 -2.12 -24.43 21.61
CA SER A 133 -3.05 -25.07 22.55
C SER A 133 -2.54 -26.39 23.15
N GLY A 134 -1.37 -26.88 22.72
CA GLY A 134 -0.67 -27.96 23.41
C GLY A 134 -1.50 -29.25 23.58
N ALA A 135 -2.23 -29.67 22.55
CA ALA A 135 -2.95 -30.93 22.53
C ALA A 135 -1.96 -32.11 22.63
N LYS A 136 -1.58 -32.45 23.87
CA LYS A 136 -0.77 -33.64 24.21
C LYS A 136 -1.59 -34.86 23.79
N PRO A 137 -1.07 -35.78 22.96
CA PRO A 137 -1.83 -36.97 22.59
C PRO A 137 -2.08 -37.77 23.86
N ALA A 138 -3.36 -37.98 24.19
CA ALA A 138 -3.76 -38.82 25.32
C ALA A 138 -3.25 -40.25 25.05
N ALA A 139 -2.16 -40.62 25.72
CA ALA A 139 -1.64 -41.97 25.73
C ALA A 139 -2.72 -42.89 26.31
N LYS A 140 -3.32 -43.74 25.47
CA LYS A 140 -4.17 -44.85 25.90
C LYS A 140 -3.29 -45.86 26.64
N THR A 141 -3.25 -45.78 27.95
CA THR A 141 -2.74 -46.86 28.80
C THR A 141 -3.76 -47.99 28.78
N ALA A 142 -3.52 -49.00 27.94
CA ALA A 142 -4.21 -50.28 28.01
C ALA A 142 -3.76 -50.98 29.31
N LYS A 143 -4.69 -51.17 30.25
CA LYS A 143 -4.48 -51.96 31.46
C LYS A 143 -5.06 -53.36 31.21
N LYS A 144 -4.20 -54.37 31.30
CA LYS A 144 -4.54 -55.79 31.35
C LYS A 144 -4.67 -56.22 32.82
#